data_AF-A0A844F5V2-F1
#
_entry.id   AF-A0A844F5V2-F1
#
_cell.length_a   1.000
_cell.length_b   1.000
_cell.length_c   1.000
_cell.angle_alpha   90.00
_cell.angle_beta   90.00
_cell.angle_gamma   90.00
#
_symmetry.space_group_name_H-M   'P 1'
#
loop_
_entity.id
_entity.type
_entity.pdbx_description
1 polymer ?
#
loop_
_entity_poly.entity_id
_entity_poly.type
_entity_poly.pdbx_seq_one_letter_code
_entity_poly.pdbx_strand_id
1 'polypeptide(L)' 'MMNQKITTNCKKETLLTGQICFPLRIGERAVIIGTGSRSMITSRVITIQEVSADGVVFETQNTIYHLSYTSEPVSEVMCA' A
#
# COMPACT_ATOMS: atom_id res chain seq x y z
N MET A 1 29.68 12.10 23.43
CA MET A 1 28.29 11.71 23.16
C MET A 1 28.12 11.61 21.65
N MET A 2 27.86 10.42 21.10
CA MET A 2 27.60 10.24 19.67
C MET A 2 26.17 10.67 19.37
N ASN A 3 26.02 11.76 18.62
CA ASN A 3 24.73 12.18 18.06
C ASN A 3 24.35 11.19 16.96
N GLN A 4 23.60 10.15 17.31
CA GLN A 4 22.93 9.33 16.32
C GLN A 4 21.81 10.19 15.71
N LYS A 5 22.08 10.69 14.51
CA LYS A 5 21.08 11.33 13.66
C LYS A 5 20.06 10.25 13.31
N ILE A 6 18.96 10.16 14.06
CA ILE A 6 17.81 9.32 13.72
C ILE A 6 17.28 9.88 12.41
N THR A 7 17.78 9.34 11.30
CA THR A 7 17.26 9.64 9.98
C THR A 7 16.03 8.74 9.87
N THR A 8 14.87 9.23 10.30
CA THR A 8 13.62 8.60 9.88
C THR A 8 13.60 8.70 8.36
N ASN A 9 13.98 7.62 7.68
CA ASN A 9 13.84 7.49 6.25
C ASN A 9 12.33 7.38 5.99
N CYS A 10 11.64 8.53 5.99
CA CYS A 10 10.21 8.58 5.82
C CYS A 10 9.90 8.18 4.39
N LYS A 11 9.58 6.90 4.18
CA LYS A 11 9.06 6.41 2.91
C LYS A 11 7.71 7.06 2.65
N LYS A 12 7.39 7.25 1.37
CA LYS A 12 6.08 7.74 0.97
C LYS A 12 5.02 6.73 1.37
N GLU A 13 3.95 7.16 2.01
CA GLU A 13 2.77 6.30 2.20
C GLU A 13 1.77 6.51 1.06
N THR A 14 1.13 5.45 0.61
CA THR A 14 0.14 5.49 -0.46
C THR A 14 -1.04 4.60 -0.11
N LEU A 15 -2.22 5.22 0.02
CA LEU A 15 -3.49 4.56 0.28
C LEU A 15 -4.18 4.25 -1.05
N LEU A 16 -4.59 3.01 -1.22
CA LEU A 16 -5.26 2.51 -2.43
C LEU A 16 -6.42 1.60 -2.06
N THR A 17 -7.41 1.55 -2.96
CA THR A 17 -8.45 0.53 -2.96
C THR A 17 -8.33 -0.26 -4.24
N GLY A 18 -8.32 -1.59 -4.15
CA GLY A 18 -8.15 -2.46 -5.32
C GLY A 18 -7.86 -3.90 -4.95
N GLN A 19 -7.38 -4.66 -5.92
CA GLN A 19 -7.04 -6.09 -5.80
C GLN A 19 -5.63 -6.34 -6.32
N ILE A 20 -4.94 -7.34 -5.76
CA ILE A 20 -3.67 -7.82 -6.33
C ILE A 20 -3.96 -8.98 -7.29
N CYS A 21 -3.46 -8.90 -8.53
CA CYS A 21 -3.72 -9.91 -9.55
C CYS A 21 -3.06 -11.26 -9.26
N PHE A 22 -1.93 -11.24 -8.55
CA PHE A 22 -1.08 -12.40 -8.29
C PHE A 22 -0.70 -12.42 -6.80
N PRO A 23 -0.35 -13.59 -6.23
CA PRO A 23 0.13 -13.65 -4.85
C PRO A 23 1.30 -12.67 -4.63
N LEU A 24 1.18 -11.81 -3.61
CA LEU A 24 2.22 -10.85 -3.27
C LEU A 24 3.48 -11.58 -2.76
N ARG A 25 4.65 -11.26 -3.30
CA ARG A 25 5.91 -11.92 -2.97
C ARG A 25 7.06 -10.92 -2.84
N ILE A 26 7.90 -11.13 -1.84
CA ILE A 26 9.14 -10.36 -1.65
C ILE A 26 10.08 -10.61 -2.84
N GLY A 27 10.67 -9.54 -3.37
CA GLY A 27 11.56 -9.55 -4.53
C GLY A 27 10.84 -9.43 -5.89
N GLU A 28 9.53 -9.65 -5.94
CA GLU A 28 8.71 -9.50 -7.14
C GLU A 28 7.98 -8.16 -7.17
N ARG A 29 7.39 -7.81 -8.33
CA ARG A 29 6.57 -6.60 -8.49
C ARG A 29 5.10 -6.95 -8.24
N ALA A 30 4.39 -6.11 -7.49
CA ALA A 30 2.95 -6.26 -7.32
C ALA A 30 2.20 -5.65 -8.52
N VAL A 31 1.14 -6.34 -8.97
CA VAL A 31 0.21 -5.83 -9.98
C VAL A 31 -1.12 -5.54 -9.28
N ILE A 32 -1.47 -4.26 -9.20
CA ILE A 32 -2.65 -3.77 -8.50
C ILE A 32 -3.68 -3.31 -9.53
N ILE A 33 -4.90 -3.83 -9.44
CA ILE A 33 -6.07 -3.33 -10.15
C ILE A 33 -6.88 -2.50 -9.16
N GLY A 34 -6.83 -1.18 -9.31
CA GLY A 34 -7.63 -0.23 -8.53
C GLY A 34 -9.04 -0.05 -9.08
N THR A 35 -9.84 0.74 -8.37
CA THR A 35 -11.17 1.16 -8.82
C THR A 35 -11.09 2.09 -10.04
N GLY A 36 -12.08 2.02 -10.94
CA GLY A 36 -12.21 2.94 -12.07
C GLY A 36 -11.11 2.85 -13.13
N SER A 37 -10.88 1.66 -13.70
CA SER A 37 -9.91 1.39 -14.79
C SER A 37 -8.45 1.73 -14.47
N ARG A 38 -8.12 1.99 -13.21
CA ARG A 38 -6.77 2.41 -12.80
C ARG A 38 -5.98 1.19 -12.35
N SER A 39 -5.06 0.71 -13.17
CA SER A 39 -4.12 -0.35 -12.81
C SER A 39 -2.70 0.19 -12.67
N MET A 40 -1.89 -0.45 -11.82
CA MET A 40 -0.48 -0.10 -11.67
C MET A 40 0.40 -1.31 -11.34
N ILE A 41 1.68 -1.18 -11.68
CA ILE A 41 2.73 -2.14 -11.31
C ILE A 41 3.71 -1.43 -10.40
N THR A 42 4.02 -2.02 -9.25
CA THR A 42 4.97 -1.45 -8.29
C THR A 42 6.43 -1.76 -8.69
N SER A 43 7.38 -1.14 -7.99
CA SER A 43 8.74 -1.70 -7.93
C SER A 43 8.76 -2.96 -7.06
N ARG A 44 9.95 -3.57 -6.89
CA ARG A 44 10.07 -4.82 -6.13
C ARG A 44 9.62 -4.62 -4.69
N VAL A 45 8.79 -5.54 -4.22
CA VAL A 45 8.38 -5.64 -2.82
C VAL A 45 9.60 -6.02 -1.99
N ILE A 46 9.84 -5.26 -0.93
CA ILE A 46 10.94 -5.50 0.01
C ILE A 46 10.40 -6.21 1.24
N THR A 47 9.25 -5.77 1.75
CA THR A 47 8.65 -6.28 2.97
C THR A 47 7.15 -6.39 2.79
N ILE A 48 6.54 -7.45 3.32
CA ILE A 48 5.09 -7.55 3.52
C ILE A 48 4.89 -7.39 5.02
N GLN A 49 4.21 -6.31 5.43
CA GLN A 49 4.08 -5.93 6.83
C GLN A 49 2.82 -6.53 7.46
N GLU A 50 1.71 -6.49 6.73
CA GLU A 50 0.42 -7.00 7.18
C GLU A 50 -0.33 -7.65 6.02
N VAL A 51 -0.99 -8.77 6.29
CA VAL A 51 -1.94 -9.42 5.38
C VAL A 51 -3.18 -9.76 6.18
N SER A 52 -4.34 -9.30 5.73
CA SER A 52 -5.63 -9.58 6.36
C SER A 52 -6.69 -9.89 5.30
N ALA A 53 -7.91 -10.21 5.74
CA ALA A 53 -9.03 -10.40 4.84
C ALA A 53 -9.47 -9.08 4.18
N ASP A 54 -9.17 -7.94 4.82
CA ASP A 54 -9.62 -6.61 4.39
C ASP A 54 -8.58 -5.89 3.52
N GLY A 55 -7.32 -6.33 3.53
CA GLY A 55 -6.28 -5.68 2.75
C GLY A 55 -4.87 -6.19 3.04
N VAL A 56 -3.89 -5.41 2.58
CA VAL A 56 -2.47 -5.71 2.72
C VAL A 56 -1.65 -4.43 2.85
N VAL A 57 -0.66 -4.47 3.74
CA VAL A 57 0.35 -3.42 3.88
C VAL A 57 1.69 -3.97 3.44
N PHE A 58 2.32 -3.34 2.46
CA PHE A 58 3.60 -3.79 1.95
C PHE A 58 4.50 -2.64 1.50
N GLU A 59 5.78 -2.91 1.48
CA GLU A 59 6.82 -1.91 1.28
C GLU A 59 7.62 -2.19 0.02
N THR A 60 7.94 -1.12 -0.68
CA THR A 60 8.89 -1.10 -1.79
C THR A 60 10.06 -0.19 -1.45
N GLN A 61 10.96 0.05 -2.40
CA GLN A 61 12.16 0.86 -2.16
C GLN A 61 11.86 2.23 -1.50
N ASN A 62 10.84 2.94 -1.98
CA ASN A 62 10.54 4.31 -1.54
C ASN A 62 9.10 4.51 -1.05
N THR A 63 8.27 3.45 -1.06
CA THR A 63 6.83 3.58 -0.81
C THR A 63 6.29 2.43 0.01
N ILE A 64 5.51 2.76 1.04
CA ILE A 64 4.65 1.84 1.79
C ILE A 64 3.25 1.97 1.20
N TYR A 65 2.70 0.85 0.75
CA TYR A 65 1.37 0.74 0.17
C TYR A 65 0.41 0.18 1.22
N HIS A 66 -0.67 0.90 1.45
CA HIS A 66 -1.83 0.46 2.22
C HIS A 66 -2.94 0.18 1.21
N LEU A 67 -3.15 -1.09 0.88
CA LEU A 67 -4.16 -1.52 -0.08
C LEU A 67 -5.35 -2.13 0.65
N SER A 68 -6.51 -1.47 0.56
CA SER A 68 -7.78 -2.03 1.00
C SER A 68 -8.47 -2.78 -0.15
N TYR A 69 -9.06 -3.94 0.16
CA TYR A 69 -9.82 -4.76 -0.78
C TYR A 69 -11.28 -4.32 -0.91
N THR A 70 -11.81 -3.66 0.12
CA THR A 70 -13.17 -3.12 0.12
C THR A 70 -13.14 -1.63 -0.19
N SER A 71 -14.13 -1.18 -0.96
CA SER A 71 -14.48 0.24 -0.97
C SER A 71 -14.96 0.57 0.43
N GLU A 72 -14.30 1.50 1.11
CA GLU A 72 -14.92 2.17 2.26
C GLU A 72 -16.33 2.61 1.81
N PRO A 73 -17.39 2.30 2.59
CA PRO A 73 -18.68 2.90 2.31
C PRO A 73 -18.47 4.41 2.37
N VAL A 74 -18.84 5.12 1.30
CA VAL A 74 -18.89 6.57 1.32
C VAL A 74 -19.81 6.92 2.49
N SER A 75 -19.22 7.38 3.60
CA SER A 75 -20.01 8.04 4.63
C SER A 75 -20.52 9.30 3.96
N GLU A 76 -21.73 9.21 3.40
CA GLU A 76 -22.50 10.36 2.97
C GLU A 76 -22.80 11.18 4.22
N VAL A 77 -21.82 11.95 4.68
CA VAL A 77 -22.10 13.14 5.47
C VAL A 77 -22.71 14.13 4.49
N MET A 78 -24.00 13.95 4.22
CA MET A 78 -24.85 14.99 3.67
C MET A 78 -24.90 16.07 4.75
N CYS A 79 -24.04 17.09 4.64
CA CYS A 79 -24.24 18.31 5.40
C CYS A 79 -25.60 18.89 5.00
N ALA A 80 -26.53 18.92 5.95
CA ALA A 80 -27.83 19.58 5.82
C ALA A 80 -27.70 21.10 5.87
#